data_AF-A0A9N9YPD2-F1
#
_entry.id   AF-A0A9N9YPD2-F1
#
_cell.length_a   1.000
_cell.length_b   1.000
_cell.length_c   1.000
_cell.angle_alpha   90.00
_cell.angle_beta   90.00
_cell.angle_gamma   90.00
#
_symmetry.space_group_name_H-M   'P 1'
#
loop_
_entity.id
_entity.type
_entity.pdbx_description
1 polymer ?
#
loop_
_entity_poly.entity_id
_entity_poly.type
_entity_poly.pdbx_seq_one_letter_code
_entity_poly.pdbx_strand_id
1 'polypeptide(L)'
;MLGNWSTHLKGAYDLLEACGGIKGIPLSSRLETQIGILTWWDAITSLLSREDCVFPYTYFEAVEVNQPKREWDFFGLCGCPTSLAKIVMRVARVGAQMRNESSPPYSEHDEAAITDVEKSLQDWFHTPAVSGSWDEEWVHRDLDAMHCSEAWRNGILLYIFRVFRWKPGDSVPLHVLYRARTVVDHVVSCRDGDMISRQALLPLFLAGCELRDESTRKKIVGLCNEWDERTRYHMFRATVPLLEEVWAAQAERGFENVWWGEMVDRRHLSEDYPIKMRFCFG
;
A
#
# COMPACT_ATOMS: atom_id res chain seq x y z
N MET A 1 10.22 1.56 5.26
CA MET A 1 11.60 2.11 5.42
C MET A 1 11.61 3.59 5.06
N LEU A 2 12.11 4.45 5.96
CA LEU A 2 12.33 5.87 5.68
C LEU A 2 13.60 6.03 4.83
N GLY A 3 13.52 6.72 3.69
CA GLY A 3 14.63 6.87 2.75
C GLY A 3 14.38 7.96 1.71
N ASN A 4 15.40 8.31 0.92
CA ASN A 4 15.34 9.29 -0.18
C ASN A 4 14.72 8.69 -1.46
N TRP A 5 13.62 7.93 -1.32
CA TRP A 5 13.00 7.16 -2.41
C TRP A 5 12.67 7.99 -3.64
N SER A 6 12.20 9.23 -3.47
CA SER A 6 11.92 10.12 -4.60
C SER A 6 13.15 10.40 -5.47
N THR A 7 14.35 10.45 -4.88
CA THR A 7 15.59 10.64 -5.63
C THR A 7 15.90 9.43 -6.50
N HIS A 8 15.75 8.22 -5.93
CA HIS A 8 15.98 6.97 -6.63
C HIS A 8 14.94 6.73 -7.74
N LEU A 9 13.66 6.96 -7.44
CA LEU A 9 12.56 6.86 -8.40
C LEU A 9 12.73 7.86 -9.54
N LYS A 10 13.12 9.10 -9.24
CA LYS A 10 13.39 10.11 -10.26
C LYS A 10 14.57 9.72 -11.15
N GLY A 11 15.67 9.25 -10.56
CA GLY A 11 16.80 8.74 -11.33
C GLY A 11 16.42 7.57 -12.24
N ALA A 12 15.58 6.63 -11.77
CA ALA A 12 15.09 5.52 -12.59
C ALA A 12 14.18 6.01 -13.72
N TYR A 13 13.30 6.97 -13.45
CA TYR A 13 12.45 7.61 -14.45
C TYR A 13 13.27 8.33 -15.53
N ASP A 14 14.23 9.16 -15.12
CA ASP A 14 15.10 9.92 -16.03
C ASP A 14 15.91 8.98 -16.94
N LEU A 15 16.37 7.83 -16.43
CA LEU A 15 17.06 6.82 -17.23
C LEU A 15 16.16 6.17 -18.29
N LEU A 16 14.88 5.92 -17.96
CA LEU A 16 13.92 5.38 -18.91
C LEU A 16 13.57 6.41 -19.98
N GLU A 17 13.35 7.67 -19.61
CA GLU A 17 13.11 8.76 -20.55
C GLU A 17 14.31 8.99 -21.48
N ALA A 18 15.55 8.92 -20.96
CA ALA A 18 16.76 9.00 -21.77
C ALA A 18 16.89 7.86 -22.80
N CYS A 19 16.29 6.70 -22.54
CA CYS A 19 16.22 5.57 -23.47
C CYS A 19 15.04 5.66 -24.46
N GLY A 20 14.31 6.78 -24.49
CA GLY A 20 13.16 7.00 -25.39
C GLY A 20 11.79 6.89 -24.72
N GLY A 21 11.75 6.73 -23.40
CA GLY A 21 10.52 6.67 -22.60
C GLY A 21 9.64 5.45 -22.92
N ILE A 22 8.45 5.38 -22.31
CA ILE A 22 7.57 4.21 -22.43
C ILE A 22 7.12 3.91 -23.87
N LYS A 23 7.13 4.92 -24.75
CA LYS A 23 6.75 4.78 -26.17
C LYS A 23 7.91 4.35 -27.07
N GLY A 24 9.14 4.66 -26.70
CA GLY A 24 10.32 4.41 -27.52
C GLY A 24 11.11 3.17 -27.12
N ILE A 25 10.98 2.71 -25.86
CA ILE A 25 11.75 1.56 -25.37
C ILE A 25 11.08 0.24 -25.76
N PRO A 26 11.83 -0.73 -26.35
CA PRO A 26 11.31 -2.08 -26.57
C PRO A 26 11.07 -2.81 -25.25
N LEU A 27 9.81 -3.16 -24.97
CA LEU A 27 9.39 -3.80 -23.73
C LEU A 27 9.65 -5.31 -23.74
N SER A 28 10.74 -5.71 -23.09
CA SER A 28 11.00 -7.12 -22.73
C SER A 28 10.28 -7.48 -21.43
N SER A 29 10.01 -8.78 -21.20
CA SER A 29 9.38 -9.26 -19.96
C SER A 29 10.11 -8.73 -18.71
N ARG A 30 11.45 -8.81 -18.70
CA ARG A 30 12.28 -8.32 -17.59
C ARG A 30 12.12 -6.82 -17.34
N LEU A 31 12.13 -6.03 -18.41
CA LEU A 31 11.99 -4.57 -18.28
C LEU A 31 10.59 -4.21 -17.78
N GLU A 32 9.55 -4.86 -18.27
CA GLU A 32 8.18 -4.66 -17.80
C GLU A 32 8.04 -5.00 -16.31
N THR A 33 8.65 -6.10 -15.85
CA THR A 33 8.69 -6.44 -14.42
C THR A 33 9.36 -5.34 -13.60
N GLN A 34 10.47 -4.78 -14.08
CA GLN A 34 11.17 -3.68 -13.41
C GLN A 34 10.34 -2.40 -13.37
N ILE A 35 9.67 -2.05 -14.47
CA ILE A 35 8.76 -0.89 -14.51
C ILE A 35 7.55 -1.14 -13.59
N GLY A 36 7.02 -2.37 -13.55
CA GLY A 36 5.93 -2.77 -12.66
C GLY A 36 6.27 -2.56 -11.19
N ILE A 37 7.43 -3.03 -10.73
CA ILE A 37 7.83 -2.83 -9.33
C ILE A 37 8.19 -1.36 -9.02
N LEU A 38 8.79 -0.62 -9.96
CA LEU A 38 9.09 0.80 -9.78
C LEU A 38 7.83 1.65 -9.65
N THR A 39 6.85 1.43 -10.54
CA THR A 39 5.55 2.12 -10.47
C THR A 39 4.79 1.75 -9.20
N TRP A 40 4.90 0.50 -8.74
CA TRP A 40 4.33 0.08 -7.45
C TRP A 40 4.95 0.83 -6.27
N TRP A 41 6.28 0.83 -6.15
CA TRP A 41 6.96 1.55 -5.06
C TRP A 41 6.69 3.04 -5.09
N ASP A 42 6.64 3.64 -6.28
CA ASP A 42 6.27 5.04 -6.46
C ASP A 42 4.85 5.31 -5.97
N ALA A 43 3.88 4.47 -6.34
CA ALA A 43 2.50 4.60 -5.89
C ALA A 43 2.36 4.45 -4.37
N ILE A 44 2.99 3.46 -3.75
CA ILE A 44 2.94 3.26 -2.29
C ILE A 44 3.56 4.44 -1.54
N THR A 45 4.70 4.91 -2.02
CA THR A 45 5.42 6.05 -1.43
C THR A 45 4.57 7.33 -1.56
N SER A 46 3.95 7.52 -2.71
CA SER A 46 3.10 8.68 -3.04
C SER A 46 1.78 8.65 -2.28
N LEU A 47 1.18 7.46 -2.13
CA LEU A 47 0.01 7.21 -1.30
C LEU A 47 0.28 7.63 0.16
N LEU A 48 1.36 7.15 0.77
CA LEU A 48 1.67 7.47 2.17
C LEU A 48 1.99 8.94 2.41
N SER A 49 2.65 9.59 1.45
CA SER A 49 2.98 11.02 1.51
C SER A 49 1.85 11.92 1.04
N ARG A 50 0.80 11.38 0.39
CA ARG A 50 -0.25 12.13 -0.30
C ARG A 50 0.36 13.17 -1.27
N GLU A 51 1.35 12.74 -2.04
CA GLU A 51 2.06 13.56 -3.03
C GLU A 51 2.03 12.89 -4.39
N ASP A 52 2.35 13.64 -5.44
CA ASP A 52 2.37 13.10 -6.79
C ASP A 52 3.39 11.98 -6.95
N CYS A 53 2.99 10.97 -7.73
CA CYS A 53 3.88 9.95 -8.28
C CYS A 53 4.92 10.59 -9.18
N VAL A 54 6.15 10.06 -9.15
CA VAL A 54 7.23 10.42 -10.07
C VAL A 54 6.94 9.88 -11.47
N PHE A 55 6.49 8.64 -11.56
CA PHE A 55 6.16 7.97 -12.81
C PHE A 55 4.76 8.39 -13.28
N PRO A 56 4.62 8.84 -14.54
CA PRO A 56 3.31 9.04 -15.15
C PRO A 56 2.52 7.72 -15.20
N TYR A 57 1.20 7.79 -15.01
CA TYR A 57 0.32 6.61 -15.00
C TYR A 57 0.45 5.75 -16.27
N THR A 58 0.82 6.35 -17.40
CA THR A 58 1.06 5.65 -18.67
C THR A 58 2.13 4.56 -18.59
N TYR A 59 3.09 4.66 -17.66
CA TYR A 59 4.08 3.60 -17.43
C TYR A 59 3.44 2.34 -16.85
N PHE A 60 2.53 2.51 -15.89
CA PHE A 60 1.75 1.41 -15.33
C PHE A 60 0.82 0.79 -16.39
N GLU A 61 0.10 1.61 -17.15
CA GLU A 61 -0.80 1.13 -18.21
C GLU A 61 -0.07 0.31 -19.27
N ALA A 62 1.13 0.74 -19.68
CA ALA A 62 1.91 0.05 -20.69
C ALA A 62 2.34 -1.36 -20.26
N VAL A 63 2.76 -1.55 -19.01
CA VAL A 63 3.12 -2.88 -18.50
C VAL A 63 1.91 -3.73 -18.20
N GLU A 64 0.82 -3.12 -17.74
CA GLU A 64 -0.43 -3.81 -17.44
C GLU A 64 -1.07 -4.43 -18.70
N VAL A 65 -1.11 -3.69 -19.81
CA VAL A 65 -1.69 -4.18 -21.07
C VAL A 65 -0.96 -5.43 -21.58
N ASN A 66 0.34 -5.53 -21.31
CA ASN A 66 1.14 -6.67 -21.73
C ASN A 66 1.11 -7.84 -20.74
N GLN A 67 0.72 -7.61 -19.49
CA GLN A 67 0.76 -8.62 -18.41
C GLN A 67 0.09 -9.95 -18.77
N PRO A 68 -1.11 -10.02 -19.41
CA PRO A 68 -1.72 -11.31 -19.75
C PRO A 68 -0.89 -12.19 -20.69
N LYS A 69 0.13 -11.62 -21.34
CA LYS A 69 1.05 -12.30 -22.26
C LYS A 69 2.37 -12.69 -21.57
N ARG A 70 2.49 -12.48 -20.26
CA ARG A 70 3.73 -12.66 -19.49
C ARG A 70 3.54 -13.69 -18.38
N GLU A 71 4.68 -14.18 -17.88
CA GLU A 71 4.76 -15.12 -16.76
C GLU A 71 4.82 -14.42 -15.38
N TRP A 72 4.64 -13.11 -15.34
CA TRP A 72 4.66 -12.32 -14.11
C TRP A 72 3.34 -11.55 -13.96
N ASP A 73 2.93 -11.32 -12.72
CA ASP A 73 1.82 -10.43 -12.38
C ASP A 73 2.14 -9.56 -11.15
N PHE A 74 1.25 -8.64 -10.79
CA PHE A 74 1.46 -7.79 -9.61
C PHE A 74 1.40 -8.59 -8.31
N PHE A 75 0.66 -9.70 -8.27
CA PHE A 75 0.59 -10.52 -7.07
C PHE A 75 1.94 -11.16 -6.76
N GLY A 76 2.61 -11.75 -7.77
CA GLY A 76 3.96 -12.28 -7.64
C GLY A 76 5.01 -11.22 -7.33
N LEU A 77 4.80 -9.96 -7.75
CA LEU A 77 5.75 -8.88 -7.48
C LEU A 77 5.62 -8.26 -6.09
N CYS A 78 4.40 -7.98 -5.65
CA CYS A 78 4.15 -7.19 -4.44
C CYS A 78 3.00 -7.72 -3.57
N GLY A 79 2.53 -8.96 -3.81
CA GLY A 79 1.42 -9.57 -3.07
C GLY A 79 0.07 -8.88 -3.26
N CYS A 80 -0.05 -7.97 -4.24
CA CYS A 80 -1.28 -7.25 -4.54
C CYS A 80 -1.79 -7.65 -5.93
N PRO A 81 -3.01 -8.19 -6.07
CA PRO A 81 -3.57 -8.51 -7.38
C PRO A 81 -3.61 -7.29 -8.29
N THR A 82 -3.41 -7.48 -9.60
CA THR A 82 -3.40 -6.39 -10.59
C THR A 82 -4.63 -5.48 -10.48
N SER A 83 -5.82 -6.05 -10.25
CA SER A 83 -7.05 -5.28 -10.07
C SER A 83 -7.00 -4.32 -8.87
N LEU A 84 -6.38 -4.74 -7.76
CA LEU A 84 -6.20 -3.89 -6.58
C LEU A 84 -5.02 -2.93 -6.77
N ALA A 85 -3.96 -3.34 -7.45
CA ALA A 85 -2.84 -2.46 -7.80
C ALA A 85 -3.29 -1.26 -8.65
N LYS A 86 -4.17 -1.47 -9.65
CA LYS A 86 -4.85 -0.37 -10.38
C LYS A 86 -5.52 0.61 -9.42
N ILE A 87 -6.22 0.11 -8.42
CA ILE A 87 -6.93 0.93 -7.45
C ILE A 87 -5.94 1.73 -6.60
N VAL A 88 -4.86 1.10 -6.11
CA VAL A 88 -3.79 1.80 -5.37
C VAL A 88 -3.23 2.97 -6.20
N MET A 89 -2.94 2.74 -7.49
CA MET A 89 -2.44 3.78 -8.40
C MET A 89 -3.43 4.94 -8.55
N ARG A 90 -4.74 4.63 -8.69
CA ARG A 90 -5.80 5.65 -8.77
C ARG A 90 -5.90 6.45 -7.47
N VAL A 91 -5.92 5.77 -6.33
CA VAL A 91 -6.04 6.41 -5.00
C VAL A 91 -4.82 7.29 -4.69
N ALA A 92 -3.60 6.87 -5.04
CA ALA A 92 -2.40 7.67 -4.86
C ALA A 92 -2.49 9.01 -5.60
N ARG A 93 -2.99 9.00 -6.84
CA ARG A 93 -3.19 10.21 -7.66
C ARG A 93 -4.23 11.15 -7.07
N VAL A 94 -5.38 10.63 -6.63
CA VAL A 94 -6.42 11.46 -6.01
C VAL A 94 -5.94 12.04 -4.67
N GLY A 95 -5.20 11.25 -3.88
CA GLY A 95 -4.60 11.71 -2.63
C GLY A 95 -3.62 12.89 -2.82
N ALA A 96 -2.81 12.86 -3.88
CA ALA A 96 -1.90 13.94 -4.24
C ALA A 96 -2.65 15.24 -4.60
N GLN A 97 -3.71 15.12 -5.39
CA GLN A 97 -4.53 16.25 -5.81
C GLN A 97 -5.18 16.98 -4.64
N MET A 98 -5.59 16.24 -3.61
CA MET A 98 -6.20 16.80 -2.40
C MET A 98 -5.23 17.60 -1.53
N ARG A 99 -3.96 17.19 -1.45
CA ARG A 99 -2.96 17.89 -0.63
C ARG A 99 -2.48 19.19 -1.28
N ASN A 100 -2.63 19.32 -2.61
CA ASN A 100 -2.20 20.50 -3.32
C ASN A 100 -3.12 21.69 -3.02
N GLU A 101 -2.64 22.62 -2.19
CA GLU A 101 -3.33 23.87 -1.80
C GLU A 101 -3.70 24.76 -3.01
N SER A 102 -3.09 24.53 -4.17
CA SER A 102 -3.36 25.23 -5.43
C SER A 102 -4.58 24.69 -6.18
N SER A 103 -5.06 23.49 -5.81
CA SER A 103 -6.26 22.88 -6.39
C SER A 103 -7.51 23.47 -5.72
N PRO A 104 -8.62 23.68 -6.46
CA PRO A 104 -9.87 24.08 -5.84
C PRO A 104 -10.27 23.08 -4.74
N PRO A 105 -10.97 23.53 -3.68
CA PRO A 105 -11.42 22.65 -2.62
C PRO A 105 -12.18 21.47 -3.22
N TYR A 106 -11.78 20.26 -2.80
CA TYR A 106 -12.39 18.96 -3.06
C TYR A 106 -13.55 18.99 -4.08
N SER A 107 -13.22 18.75 -5.35
CA SER A 107 -14.21 18.87 -6.42
C SER A 107 -15.25 17.74 -6.36
N GLU A 108 -16.46 17.98 -6.85
CA GLU A 108 -17.49 16.93 -6.99
C GLU A 108 -16.98 15.73 -7.82
N HIS A 109 -16.04 15.98 -8.74
CA HIS A 109 -15.39 14.96 -9.54
C HIS A 109 -14.48 14.06 -8.69
N ASP A 110 -13.72 14.63 -7.75
CA ASP A 110 -12.84 13.85 -6.87
C ASP A 110 -13.66 13.00 -5.88
N GLU A 111 -14.76 13.54 -5.37
CA GLU A 111 -15.73 12.79 -4.55
C GLU A 111 -16.35 11.62 -5.32
N ALA A 112 -16.77 11.86 -6.56
CA ALA A 112 -17.30 10.80 -7.42
C ALA A 112 -16.24 9.73 -7.71
N ALA A 113 -14.97 10.13 -7.91
CA ALA A 113 -13.87 9.21 -8.15
C ALA A 113 -13.57 8.33 -6.92
N ILE A 114 -13.58 8.90 -5.71
CA ILE A 114 -13.40 8.12 -4.47
C ILE A 114 -14.59 7.18 -4.23
N THR A 115 -15.81 7.64 -4.46
CA THR A 115 -17.01 6.81 -4.34
C THR A 115 -16.99 5.62 -5.31
N ASP A 116 -16.56 5.85 -6.56
CA ASP A 116 -16.37 4.77 -7.56
C ASP A 116 -15.31 3.75 -7.11
N VAL A 117 -14.21 4.23 -6.54
CA VAL A 117 -13.16 3.36 -5.99
C VAL A 117 -13.69 2.55 -4.80
N GLU A 118 -14.39 3.17 -3.86
CA GLU A 118 -14.96 2.48 -2.70
C GLU A 118 -15.93 1.38 -3.15
N LYS A 119 -16.80 1.68 -4.13
CA LYS A 119 -17.71 0.70 -4.71
C LYS A 119 -16.95 -0.45 -5.38
N SER A 120 -15.94 -0.13 -6.19
CA SER A 120 -15.08 -1.13 -6.83
C SER A 120 -14.41 -2.05 -5.81
N LEU A 121 -13.99 -1.50 -4.66
CA LEU A 121 -13.45 -2.29 -3.55
C LEU A 121 -14.53 -3.11 -2.84
N GLN A 122 -15.75 -2.59 -2.62
CA GLN A 122 -16.81 -3.39 -2.02
C GLN A 122 -17.21 -4.58 -2.91
N ASP A 123 -17.30 -4.36 -4.22
CA ASP A 123 -17.72 -5.36 -5.20
C ASP A 123 -16.59 -6.32 -5.60
N TRP A 124 -15.35 -6.04 -5.20
CA TRP A 124 -14.20 -6.91 -5.47
C TRP A 124 -14.28 -8.22 -4.71
N PHE A 125 -13.90 -9.31 -5.37
CA PHE A 125 -13.73 -10.63 -4.77
C PHE A 125 -12.53 -11.36 -5.39
N HIS A 126 -11.88 -12.24 -4.61
CA HIS A 126 -10.81 -13.10 -5.10
C HIS A 126 -11.34 -14.09 -6.15
N THR A 127 -10.65 -14.17 -7.28
CA THR A 127 -10.93 -15.18 -8.31
C THR A 127 -9.77 -16.17 -8.33
N PRO A 128 -10.02 -17.46 -8.02
CA PRO A 128 -8.97 -18.45 -8.02
C PRO A 128 -8.30 -18.60 -9.39
N ALA A 129 -6.97 -18.79 -9.39
CA ALA A 129 -6.25 -19.04 -10.64
C ALA A 129 -6.68 -20.38 -11.26
N VAL A 130 -6.91 -20.41 -12.58
CA VAL A 130 -7.27 -21.69 -13.24
C VAL A 130 -6.06 -22.62 -13.24
N SER A 131 -6.16 -23.75 -12.56
CA SER A 131 -5.10 -24.77 -12.51
C SER A 131 -5.43 -26.01 -13.33
N GLY A 132 -4.40 -26.59 -13.95
CA GLY A 132 -4.47 -27.91 -14.57
C GLY A 132 -4.36 -29.08 -13.57
N SER A 133 -3.95 -28.79 -12.33
CA SER A 133 -3.83 -29.76 -11.22
C SER A 133 -4.46 -29.16 -9.95
N TRP A 134 -5.46 -29.84 -9.40
CA TRP A 134 -6.14 -29.44 -8.16
C TRP A 134 -5.59 -30.23 -6.98
N ASP A 135 -4.28 -30.15 -6.76
CA ASP A 135 -3.64 -30.76 -5.59
C ASP A 135 -3.80 -29.88 -4.35
N GLU A 136 -3.51 -30.48 -3.18
CA GLU A 136 -3.67 -29.82 -1.89
C GLU A 136 -2.80 -28.55 -1.78
N GLU A 137 -1.59 -28.59 -2.31
CA GLU A 137 -0.67 -27.46 -2.25
C GLU A 137 -1.16 -26.30 -3.13
N TRP A 138 -1.80 -26.58 -4.27
CA TRP A 138 -2.48 -25.55 -5.06
C TRP A 138 -3.58 -24.86 -4.24
N VAL A 139 -4.41 -25.62 -3.53
CA VAL A 139 -5.49 -25.06 -2.68
C VAL A 139 -4.91 -24.14 -1.61
N HIS A 140 -3.83 -24.57 -0.96
CA HIS A 140 -3.20 -23.74 0.07
C HIS A 140 -2.62 -22.44 -0.50
N ARG A 141 -1.95 -22.48 -1.67
CA ARG A 141 -1.44 -21.25 -2.31
C ARG A 141 -2.55 -20.30 -2.73
N ASP A 142 -3.66 -20.82 -3.23
CA ASP A 142 -4.81 -19.98 -3.60
C ASP A 142 -5.43 -19.30 -2.38
N LEU A 143 -5.56 -20.00 -1.26
CA LEU A 143 -6.04 -19.44 0.00
C LEU A 143 -5.08 -18.38 0.58
N ASP A 144 -3.78 -18.64 0.54
CA ASP A 144 -2.74 -17.69 0.91
C ASP A 144 -2.84 -16.40 0.05
N ALA A 145 -3.09 -16.57 -1.25
CA ALA A 145 -3.29 -15.45 -2.17
C ALA A 145 -4.57 -14.67 -1.89
N MET A 146 -5.68 -15.36 -1.64
CA MET A 146 -6.94 -14.76 -1.26
C MET A 146 -6.80 -13.93 0.03
N HIS A 147 -6.18 -14.51 1.07
CA HIS A 147 -5.98 -13.82 2.33
C HIS A 147 -5.10 -12.58 2.19
N CYS A 148 -3.97 -12.67 1.48
CA CYS A 148 -3.12 -11.51 1.21
C CYS A 148 -3.88 -10.42 0.44
N SER A 149 -4.70 -10.82 -0.53
CA SER A 149 -5.50 -9.89 -1.34
C SER A 149 -6.61 -9.21 -0.55
N GLU A 150 -7.31 -9.94 0.32
CA GLU A 150 -8.34 -9.38 1.20
C GLU A 150 -7.73 -8.45 2.27
N ALA A 151 -6.51 -8.74 2.74
CA ALA A 151 -5.77 -7.80 3.57
C ALA A 151 -5.51 -6.49 2.81
N TRP A 152 -5.05 -6.56 1.55
CA TRP A 152 -4.89 -5.38 0.69
C TRP A 152 -6.20 -4.61 0.48
N ARG A 153 -7.28 -5.29 0.09
CA ARG A 153 -8.60 -4.67 -0.12
C ARG A 153 -9.08 -3.90 1.11
N ASN A 154 -9.04 -4.53 2.28
CA ASN A 154 -9.47 -3.89 3.52
C ASN A 154 -8.50 -2.78 3.95
N GLY A 155 -7.19 -2.96 3.74
CA GLY A 155 -6.17 -1.94 3.98
C GLY A 155 -6.41 -0.66 3.15
N ILE A 156 -6.73 -0.81 1.86
CA ILE A 156 -7.06 0.34 0.99
C ILE A 156 -8.32 1.04 1.49
N LEU A 157 -9.35 0.31 1.94
CA LEU A 157 -10.56 0.92 2.51
C LEU A 157 -10.27 1.67 3.82
N LEU A 158 -9.37 1.17 4.67
CA LEU A 158 -8.92 1.90 5.86
C LEU A 158 -8.18 3.19 5.50
N TYR A 159 -7.30 3.13 4.50
CA TYR A 159 -6.63 4.31 3.97
C TYR A 159 -7.66 5.33 3.46
N ILE A 160 -8.63 4.88 2.67
CA ILE A 160 -9.64 5.77 2.08
C ILE A 160 -10.45 6.46 3.17
N PHE A 161 -10.91 5.70 4.16
CA PHE A 161 -11.64 6.26 5.30
C PHE A 161 -10.83 7.37 5.98
N ARG A 162 -9.58 7.09 6.34
CA ARG A 162 -8.74 8.04 7.08
C ARG A 162 -8.33 9.27 6.28
N VAL A 163 -8.10 9.14 4.97
CA VAL A 163 -7.61 10.24 4.13
C VAL A 163 -8.75 11.08 3.54
N PHE A 164 -9.86 10.46 3.13
CA PHE A 164 -10.91 11.14 2.37
C PHE A 164 -12.20 11.35 3.17
N ARG A 165 -12.49 10.50 4.16
CA ARG A 165 -13.81 10.48 4.82
C ARG A 165 -13.79 11.04 6.25
N TRP A 166 -12.69 10.85 6.96
CA TRP A 166 -12.58 11.17 8.37
C TRP A 166 -12.03 12.57 8.62
N LYS A 167 -12.52 13.24 9.66
CA LYS A 167 -11.98 14.52 10.15
C LYS A 167 -11.57 14.40 11.63
N PRO A 168 -10.55 15.15 12.08
CA PRO A 168 -10.21 15.20 13.49
C PRO A 168 -11.41 15.55 14.37
N GLY A 169 -11.62 14.78 15.42
CA GLY A 169 -12.77 14.85 16.33
C GLY A 169 -13.90 13.88 15.99
N ASP A 170 -13.97 13.35 14.76
CA ASP A 170 -15.00 12.40 14.38
C ASP A 170 -14.75 11.02 15.01
N SER A 171 -15.81 10.40 15.54
CA SER A 171 -15.76 9.03 16.03
C SER A 171 -15.48 8.05 14.89
N VAL A 172 -14.62 7.07 15.14
CA VAL A 172 -14.35 6.00 14.16
C VAL A 172 -15.52 5.00 14.15
N PRO A 173 -16.19 4.79 13.00
CA PRO A 173 -17.30 3.84 12.92
C PRO A 173 -16.87 2.39 13.18
N LEU A 174 -17.77 1.58 13.73
CA LEU A 174 -17.51 0.16 14.02
C LEU A 174 -17.07 -0.65 12.80
N HIS A 175 -17.59 -0.34 11.60
CA HIS A 175 -17.20 -1.06 10.38
C HIS A 175 -15.72 -0.83 10.02
N VAL A 176 -15.13 0.30 10.39
CA VAL A 176 -13.69 0.57 10.19
C VAL A 176 -12.87 -0.33 11.12
N LEU A 177 -13.28 -0.45 12.38
CA LEU A 177 -12.64 -1.36 13.33
C LEU A 177 -12.78 -2.83 12.91
N TYR A 178 -13.93 -3.21 12.36
CA TYR A 178 -14.14 -4.55 11.79
C TYR A 178 -13.15 -4.81 10.66
N ARG A 179 -13.00 -3.87 9.70
CA ARG A 179 -12.02 -3.99 8.61
C ARG A 179 -10.60 -4.10 9.11
N ALA A 180 -10.21 -3.29 10.09
CA ALA A 180 -8.88 -3.37 10.69
C ALA A 180 -8.63 -4.74 11.32
N ARG A 181 -9.62 -5.30 12.03
CA ARG A 181 -9.51 -6.65 12.56
C ARG A 181 -9.41 -7.71 11.45
N THR A 182 -10.24 -7.60 10.42
CA THR A 182 -10.22 -8.48 9.24
C THR A 182 -8.87 -8.50 8.54
N VAL A 183 -8.19 -7.35 8.42
CA VAL A 183 -6.82 -7.29 7.87
C VAL A 183 -5.88 -8.16 8.69
N VAL A 184 -5.88 -8.01 10.02
CA VAL A 184 -5.00 -8.80 10.90
C VAL A 184 -5.31 -10.28 10.79
N ASP A 185 -6.58 -10.66 10.81
CA ASP A 185 -6.99 -12.06 10.72
C ASP A 185 -6.53 -12.68 9.38
N HIS A 186 -6.68 -11.98 8.25
CA HIS A 186 -6.18 -12.44 6.96
C HIS A 186 -4.65 -12.56 6.89
N VAL A 187 -3.92 -11.59 7.43
CA VAL A 187 -2.46 -11.65 7.49
C VAL A 187 -1.99 -12.87 8.30
N VAL A 188 -2.67 -13.17 9.42
CA VAL A 188 -2.37 -14.33 10.28
C VAL A 188 -2.79 -15.65 9.64
N SER A 189 -3.82 -15.67 8.80
CA SER A 189 -4.28 -16.89 8.10
C SER A 189 -3.36 -17.34 6.98
N CYS A 190 -2.48 -16.48 6.47
CA CYS A 190 -1.48 -16.87 5.48
C CYS A 190 -0.43 -17.80 6.12
N ARG A 191 -0.04 -18.86 5.42
CA ARG A 191 1.01 -19.78 5.88
C ARG A 191 2.39 -19.11 5.89
N ASP A 192 3.24 -19.57 6.81
CA ASP A 192 4.61 -19.05 6.98
C ASP A 192 5.61 -19.47 5.89
N GLY A 193 5.25 -20.43 5.03
CA GLY A 193 6.14 -21.04 4.04
C GLY A 193 6.70 -20.01 3.06
N ASP A 194 5.84 -19.48 2.19
CA ASP A 194 6.23 -18.51 1.15
C ASP A 194 6.31 -17.07 1.67
N MET A 195 6.01 -16.86 2.96
CA MET A 195 5.99 -15.54 3.62
C MET A 195 5.16 -14.49 2.87
N ILE A 196 4.09 -14.88 2.18
CA ILE A 196 3.28 -13.96 1.38
C ILE A 196 2.65 -12.85 2.24
N SER A 197 2.34 -13.14 3.50
CA SER A 197 1.76 -12.20 4.46
C SER A 197 2.59 -10.94 4.66
N ARG A 198 3.92 -11.02 4.50
CA ARG A 198 4.81 -9.85 4.63
C ARG A 198 4.53 -8.78 3.57
N GLN A 199 3.99 -9.17 2.41
CA GLN A 199 3.60 -8.26 1.35
C GLN A 199 2.42 -7.37 1.76
N ALA A 200 1.65 -7.76 2.78
CA ALA A 200 0.57 -6.98 3.35
C ALA A 200 1.03 -6.07 4.52
N LEU A 201 2.31 -5.68 4.58
CA LEU A 201 2.83 -4.81 5.64
C LEU A 201 2.10 -3.46 5.72
N LEU A 202 1.80 -2.82 4.57
CA LEU A 202 1.06 -1.57 4.57
C LEU A 202 -0.37 -1.75 5.12
N PRO A 203 -1.19 -2.69 4.60
CA PRO A 203 -2.46 -3.02 5.23
C PRO A 203 -2.36 -3.27 6.73
N LEU A 204 -1.38 -4.08 7.17
CA LEU A 204 -1.19 -4.40 8.58
C LEU A 204 -0.85 -3.16 9.42
N PHE A 205 -0.02 -2.26 8.89
CA PHE A 205 0.28 -0.98 9.52
C PHE A 205 -0.98 -0.12 9.70
N LEU A 206 -1.79 0.02 8.65
CA LEU A 206 -3.05 0.78 8.69
C LEU A 206 -4.01 0.19 9.72
N ALA A 207 -4.18 -1.14 9.73
CA ALA A 207 -4.99 -1.83 10.72
C ALA A 207 -4.46 -1.64 12.15
N GLY A 208 -3.14 -1.72 12.34
CA GLY A 208 -2.49 -1.49 13.63
C GLY A 208 -2.72 -0.08 14.19
N CYS A 209 -2.91 0.92 13.32
CA CYS A 209 -3.24 2.28 13.74
C CYS A 209 -4.69 2.42 14.26
N GLU A 210 -5.60 1.54 13.82
CA GLU A 210 -7.01 1.56 14.23
C GLU A 210 -7.29 0.69 15.46
N LEU A 211 -6.52 -0.38 15.65
CA LEU A 211 -6.75 -1.34 16.72
C LEU A 211 -6.11 -0.90 18.04
N ARG A 212 -6.90 -0.96 19.11
CA ARG A 212 -6.51 -0.51 20.46
C ARG A 212 -6.24 -1.66 21.42
N ASP A 213 -6.68 -2.86 21.06
CA ASP A 213 -6.47 -4.05 21.87
C ASP A 213 -4.98 -4.43 21.93
N GLU A 214 -4.47 -4.55 23.15
CA GLU A 214 -3.05 -4.80 23.42
C GLU A 214 -2.58 -6.15 22.89
N SER A 215 -3.45 -7.17 22.94
CA SER A 215 -3.10 -8.50 22.42
C SER A 215 -2.87 -8.48 20.91
N THR A 216 -3.70 -7.72 20.19
CA THR A 216 -3.61 -7.55 18.75
C THR A 216 -2.40 -6.70 18.38
N ARG A 217 -2.11 -5.62 19.13
CA ARG A 217 -0.89 -4.81 18.94
C ARG A 217 0.38 -5.65 19.11
N LYS A 218 0.45 -6.47 20.17
CA LYS A 218 1.56 -7.41 20.37
C LYS A 218 1.69 -8.41 19.23
N LYS A 219 0.58 -8.91 18.70
CA LYS A 219 0.58 -9.82 17.54
C LYS A 219 1.17 -9.14 16.29
N ILE A 220 0.78 -7.89 16.01
CA ILE A 220 1.31 -7.10 14.88
C ILE A 220 2.82 -6.86 15.02
N VAL A 221 3.28 -6.47 16.22
CA VAL A 221 4.72 -6.30 16.51
C VAL A 221 5.48 -7.62 16.35
N GLY A 222 4.90 -8.73 16.84
CA GLY A 222 5.46 -10.07 16.67
C GLY A 222 5.68 -10.42 15.20
N LEU A 223 4.66 -10.24 14.35
CA LEU A 223 4.76 -10.46 12.91
C LEU A 223 5.86 -9.61 12.27
N CYS A 224 5.95 -8.32 12.62
CA CYS A 224 6.99 -7.44 12.07
C CYS A 224 8.39 -7.90 12.46
N ASN A 225 8.60 -8.33 13.70
CA ASN A 225 9.89 -8.84 14.18
C ASN A 225 10.26 -10.15 13.48
N GLU A 226 9.32 -11.09 13.38
CA GLU A 226 9.52 -12.37 12.67
C GLU A 226 9.90 -12.15 11.21
N TRP A 227 9.24 -11.21 10.52
CA TRP A 227 9.57 -10.86 9.14
C TRP A 227 10.95 -10.18 9.00
N ASP A 228 11.32 -9.29 9.92
CA ASP A 228 12.66 -8.68 9.94
C ASP A 228 13.76 -9.73 10.14
N GLU A 229 13.58 -10.65 11.10
CA GLU A 229 14.55 -11.69 11.41
C GLU A 229 14.78 -12.64 10.24
N ARG A 230 13.71 -13.03 9.54
CA ARG A 230 13.77 -13.97 8.42
C ARG A 230 14.27 -13.34 7.12
N THR A 231 13.91 -12.10 6.83
CA THR A 231 14.22 -11.46 5.53
C THR A 231 15.42 -10.53 5.58
N ARG A 232 15.77 -10.02 6.77
CA ARG A 232 16.73 -8.94 6.99
C ARG A 232 16.37 -7.64 6.26
N TYR A 233 15.11 -7.50 5.84
CA TYR A 233 14.61 -6.25 5.28
C TYR A 233 14.18 -5.32 6.40
N HIS A 234 15.01 -4.31 6.65
CA HIS A 234 14.84 -3.33 7.73
C HIS A 234 13.51 -2.56 7.72
N MET A 235 12.74 -2.63 6.63
CA MET A 235 11.41 -2.02 6.55
C MET A 235 10.47 -2.54 7.63
N PHE A 236 10.54 -3.84 7.97
CA PHE A 236 9.65 -4.44 8.97
C PHE A 236 9.97 -3.92 10.38
N ARG A 237 11.26 -3.86 10.72
CA ARG A 237 11.73 -3.23 11.96
C ARG A 237 11.39 -1.74 12.05
N ALA A 238 11.44 -1.03 10.92
CA ALA A 238 11.14 0.41 10.89
C ALA A 238 9.64 0.73 11.09
N THR A 239 8.74 -0.22 10.84
CA THR A 239 7.29 -0.03 11.03
C THR A 239 6.90 0.01 12.50
N VAL A 240 7.56 -0.77 13.36
CA VAL A 240 7.21 -0.87 14.79
C VAL A 240 7.32 0.49 15.51
N PRO A 241 8.44 1.24 15.43
CA PRO A 241 8.53 2.56 16.04
C PRO A 241 7.49 3.56 15.51
N LEU A 242 7.05 3.42 14.26
CA LEU A 242 6.02 4.29 13.70
C LEU A 242 4.63 3.97 14.28
N LEU A 243 4.30 2.68 14.46
CA LEU A 243 3.09 2.26 15.17
C LEU A 243 3.09 2.75 16.61
N GLU A 244 4.21 2.58 17.32
CA GLU A 244 4.36 3.03 18.71
C GLU A 244 4.19 4.55 18.84
N GLU A 245 4.72 5.34 17.90
CA GLU A 245 4.51 6.79 17.86
C GLU A 245 3.02 7.16 17.69
N VAL A 246 2.32 6.48 16.79
CA VAL A 246 0.87 6.68 16.62
C VAL A 246 0.10 6.32 17.88
N TRP A 247 0.42 5.17 18.50
CA TRP A 247 -0.25 4.69 19.70
C TRP A 247 -0.03 5.62 20.90
N ALA A 248 1.19 6.14 21.08
CA ALA A 248 1.51 7.09 22.13
C ALA A 248 0.74 8.41 21.93
N ALA A 249 0.72 8.94 20.70
CA ALA A 249 -0.03 10.15 20.39
C ALA A 249 -1.54 9.97 20.59
N GLN A 250 -2.11 8.81 20.22
CA GLN A 250 -3.51 8.48 20.48
C GLN A 250 -3.83 8.38 21.98
N ALA A 251 -2.91 7.88 22.79
CA ALA A 251 -3.08 7.81 24.24
C ALA A 251 -3.08 9.21 24.89
N GLU A 252 -2.27 10.13 24.37
CA GLU A 252 -2.15 11.50 24.88
C GLU A 252 -3.30 12.41 24.41
N ARG A 253 -3.58 12.41 23.11
CA ARG A 253 -4.50 13.36 22.47
C ARG A 253 -5.90 12.79 22.24
N GLY A 254 -6.09 11.49 22.43
CA GLY A 254 -7.34 10.78 22.12
C GLY A 254 -7.32 10.14 20.73
N PHE A 255 -8.00 9.00 20.61
CA PHE A 255 -8.05 8.19 19.39
C PHE A 255 -8.74 8.91 18.24
N GLU A 256 -9.76 9.71 18.54
CA GLU A 256 -10.52 10.52 17.59
C GLU A 256 -9.76 11.77 17.14
N ASN A 257 -8.55 12.03 17.64
CA ASN A 257 -7.80 13.26 17.34
C ASN A 257 -6.44 13.00 16.68
N VAL A 258 -6.08 11.74 16.48
CA VAL A 258 -4.77 11.34 15.95
C VAL A 258 -4.95 10.26 14.90
N TRP A 259 -4.25 10.44 13.79
CA TRP A 259 -4.11 9.44 12.75
C TRP A 259 -2.66 9.32 12.31
N TRP A 260 -2.35 8.22 11.62
CA TRP A 260 -1.00 7.90 11.18
C TRP A 260 -0.40 8.95 10.22
N GLY A 261 -1.25 9.67 9.47
CA GLY A 261 -0.83 10.65 8.48
C GLY A 261 0.03 11.77 9.08
N GLU A 262 -0.34 12.27 10.26
CA GLU A 262 0.41 13.31 10.98
C GLU A 262 1.85 12.88 11.33
N MET A 263 2.05 11.62 11.72
CA MET A 263 3.37 11.10 12.08
C MET A 263 4.25 10.92 10.85
N VAL A 264 3.65 10.44 9.75
CA VAL A 264 4.31 10.33 8.45
C VAL A 264 4.74 11.71 7.94
N ASP A 265 3.84 12.70 7.98
CA ASP A 265 4.11 14.06 7.52
C ASP A 265 5.19 14.75 8.36
N ARG A 266 5.16 14.57 9.69
CA ARG A 266 6.19 15.11 10.58
C ARG A 266 7.59 14.60 10.21
N ARG A 267 7.73 13.31 9.92
CA ARG A 267 9.03 12.72 9.55
C ARG A 267 9.45 13.10 8.13
N HIS A 268 8.51 13.39 7.24
CA HIS A 268 8.81 13.94 5.92
C HIS A 268 9.32 15.40 5.97
N LEU A 269 8.86 16.17 6.96
CA LEU A 269 9.19 17.59 7.13
C LEU A 269 10.32 17.84 8.15
N SER A 270 10.93 16.80 8.71
CA SER A 270 12.04 16.99 9.65
C SER A 270 13.23 17.65 8.96
N GLU A 271 13.69 18.77 9.52
CA GLU A 271 14.90 19.51 9.09
C GLU A 271 16.19 18.72 9.35
N ASP A 272 16.11 17.60 10.08
CA ASP A 272 17.27 16.74 10.38
C ASP A 272 17.91 16.14 9.10
N TYR A 273 17.20 16.18 7.96
CA TYR A 273 17.67 15.62 6.70
C TYR A 273 17.79 16.68 5.60
N PRO A 274 18.93 16.76 4.90
CA PRO A 274 19.13 17.71 3.79
C PRO A 274 18.32 17.36 2.54
N ILE A 275 17.71 16.17 2.49
CA ILE A 275 16.94 15.65 1.36
C ILE A 275 15.61 15.12 1.89
N LYS A 276 14.53 15.33 1.13
CA LYS A 276 13.19 14.86 1.46
C LYS A 276 13.16 13.35 1.67
N MET A 277 12.79 12.93 2.88
CA MET A 277 12.66 11.53 3.27
C MET A 277 11.22 11.06 3.07
N ARG A 278 11.03 9.82 2.61
CA ARG A 278 9.72 9.18 2.45
C ARG A 278 9.70 7.76 3.00
N PHE A 279 8.53 7.29 3.42
CA PHE A 279 8.32 5.89 3.79
C PHE A 279 7.97 5.03 2.56
N CYS A 280 8.66 3.91 2.39
CA CYS A 280 8.26 2.83 1.47
C CYS A 280 7.84 1.57 2.26
N PHE A 281 6.68 1.02 1.88
CA PHE A 281 6.13 -0.25 2.38
C PHE A 281 5.99 -1.21 1.20
N GLY A 282 7.11 -1.63 0.64
CA GLY A 282 7.21 -2.57 -0.48
C GLY A 282 8.66 -2.85 -0.82
#